data_AF-A0A238L0K7-F1
#
_entry.id   AF-A0A238L0K7-F1
#
_cell.length_a   1.000
_cell.length_b   1.000
_cell.length_c   1.000
_cell.angle_alpha   90.00
_cell.angle_beta   90.00
_cell.angle_gamma   90.00
#
_symmetry.space_group_name_H-M   'P 1'
#
loop_
_entity.id
_entity.type
_entity.pdbx_description
1 polymer ?
#
loop_
_entity_poly.entity_id
_entity_poly.type
_entity_poly.pdbx_seq_one_letter_code
_entity_poly.pdbx_strand_id
1 'polypeptide(L)'
;MTFTRRHIMALLAAVPFQSLATQSTAQSSDIWSATDSYAALSKGDIRMLDIRTPPEWAETGVAKGAWPVNLHDRSFGKRLFAAQELAQGRPVALICATGGRTGGVLGYLRQSAFAGFIDVSEGMMGSPAGPGWLKLGLPIVPAAEALAALPDVLRA
;
A
#
# COMPACT_ATOMS: atom_id res chain seq x y z
N MET A 1 -55.26 -32.55 53.56
CA MET A 1 -54.52 -31.38 53.04
C MET A 1 -53.32 -31.90 52.24
N THR A 2 -53.10 -31.26 51.09
CA THR A 2 -52.30 -31.56 49.88
C THR A 2 -50.88 -32.16 50.01
N PHE A 3 -50.59 -33.13 49.13
CA PHE A 3 -49.25 -33.54 48.64
C PHE A 3 -48.51 -32.39 47.94
N THR A 4 -47.17 -32.28 48.03
CA THR A 4 -46.34 -31.93 46.85
C THR A 4 -44.82 -32.16 47.01
N ARG A 5 -44.27 -32.96 46.07
CA ARG A 5 -43.06 -32.81 45.20
C ARG A 5 -41.72 -32.43 45.84
N ARG A 6 -40.68 -33.30 45.74
CA ARG A 6 -39.59 -33.33 44.69
C ARG A 6 -38.77 -32.02 44.70
N HIS A 7 -37.45 -31.97 44.56
CA HIS A 7 -36.70 -32.15 43.31
C HIS A 7 -35.20 -32.29 43.61
N ILE A 8 -34.60 -33.32 43.01
CA ILE A 8 -33.18 -33.46 42.69
C ILE A 8 -32.80 -32.32 41.74
N MET A 9 -31.64 -31.67 41.91
CA MET A 9 -30.85 -31.24 40.75
C MET A 9 -29.38 -31.02 41.09
N ALA A 10 -28.54 -31.88 40.50
CA ALA A 10 -27.12 -31.66 40.29
C ALA A 10 -26.93 -30.55 39.24
N LEU A 11 -25.96 -29.66 39.45
CA LEU A 11 -25.51 -28.69 38.47
C LEU A 11 -24.04 -28.96 38.14
N LEU A 12 -23.86 -29.65 37.02
CA LEU A 12 -22.61 -29.82 36.31
C LEU A 12 -22.28 -28.48 35.63
N ALA A 13 -21.27 -27.76 36.11
CA ALA A 13 -20.82 -26.52 35.48
C ALA A 13 -20.02 -26.85 34.21
N ALA A 14 -20.65 -26.69 33.05
CA ALA A 14 -19.97 -26.72 31.76
C ALA A 14 -19.20 -25.40 31.57
N VAL A 15 -17.87 -25.48 31.55
CA VAL A 15 -16.99 -24.34 31.22
C VAL A 15 -16.96 -24.21 29.68
N PRO A 16 -17.38 -23.08 29.09
CA PRO A 16 -17.28 -22.92 27.65
C PRO A 16 -15.81 -22.75 27.25
N PHE A 17 -15.34 -23.69 26.44
CA PHE A 17 -14.04 -23.65 25.76
C PHE A 17 -14.07 -22.49 24.76
N GLN A 18 -13.51 -21.34 25.12
CA GLN A 18 -13.43 -20.19 24.22
C GLN A 18 -12.31 -20.41 23.21
N SER A 19 -12.70 -20.58 21.95
CA SER A 19 -11.79 -20.68 20.81
C SER A 19 -11.00 -19.38 20.67
N LEU A 20 -9.72 -19.44 20.98
CA LEU A 20 -8.76 -18.38 20.67
C LEU A 20 -8.57 -18.36 19.15
N ALA A 21 -9.34 -17.54 18.44
CA ALA A 21 -9.17 -17.31 17.01
C ALA A 21 -7.82 -16.61 16.81
N THR A 22 -6.78 -17.36 16.46
CA THR A 22 -5.53 -16.82 15.96
C THR A 22 -5.80 -16.13 14.64
N GLN A 23 -5.83 -14.79 14.66
CA GLN A 23 -5.83 -13.98 13.46
C GLN A 23 -4.48 -14.20 12.77
N SER A 24 -4.46 -15.08 11.77
CA SER A 24 -3.31 -15.27 10.90
C SER A 24 -3.20 -14.02 10.04
N THR A 25 -2.28 -13.11 10.38
CA THR A 25 -1.91 -12.02 9.49
C THR A 25 -1.18 -12.65 8.30
N ALA A 26 -1.90 -12.90 7.21
CA ALA A 26 -1.28 -13.25 5.94
C ALA A 26 -0.36 -12.08 5.56
N GLN A 27 0.94 -12.26 5.76
CA GLN A 27 1.94 -11.28 5.39
C GLN A 27 2.04 -11.29 3.86
N SER A 28 1.18 -10.51 3.20
CA SER A 28 1.27 -10.27 1.76
C SER A 28 2.67 -9.70 1.48
N SER A 29 3.38 -10.27 0.50
CA SER A 29 4.67 -9.74 0.09
C SER A 29 4.50 -8.27 -0.28
N ASP A 30 5.35 -7.39 0.24
CA ASP A 30 5.33 -5.96 -0.03
C ASP A 30 6.08 -5.60 -1.34
N ILE A 31 6.31 -6.59 -2.21
CA ILE A 31 6.88 -6.45 -3.55
C ILE A 31 5.83 -6.90 -4.56
N TRP A 32 5.31 -5.99 -5.36
CA TRP A 32 4.20 -6.23 -6.29
C TRP A 32 4.62 -5.97 -7.74
N SER A 33 3.98 -6.68 -8.67
CA SER A 33 4.10 -6.42 -10.10
C SER A 33 3.47 -5.08 -10.48
N ALA A 34 3.82 -4.51 -11.63
CA ALA A 34 3.15 -3.32 -12.14
C ALA A 34 1.66 -3.58 -12.43
N THR A 35 1.32 -4.77 -12.94
CA THR A 35 -0.06 -5.19 -13.23
C THR A 35 -0.92 -5.26 -11.97
N ASP A 36 -0.43 -5.91 -10.91
CA ASP A 36 -1.17 -6.02 -9.63
C ASP A 36 -1.34 -4.66 -8.99
N SER A 37 -0.29 -3.84 -9.03
CA SER A 37 -0.32 -2.47 -8.52
C SER A 37 -1.34 -1.61 -9.27
N TYR A 38 -1.42 -1.72 -10.60
CA TYR A 38 -2.44 -1.02 -11.39
C TYR A 38 -3.85 -1.51 -11.08
N ALA A 39 -4.06 -2.83 -10.95
CA ALA A 39 -5.35 -3.40 -10.63
C ALA A 39 -5.86 -2.90 -9.27
N ALA A 40 -4.98 -2.88 -8.25
CA ALA A 40 -5.31 -2.38 -6.92
C ALA A 40 -5.49 -0.85 -6.90
N LEU A 41 -4.66 -0.10 -7.62
CA LEU A 41 -4.77 1.35 -7.74
C LEU A 41 -6.10 1.76 -8.38
N SER A 42 -6.51 1.04 -9.44
CA SER A 42 -7.76 1.30 -10.17
C SER A 42 -9.01 1.03 -9.33
N LYS A 43 -8.92 0.10 -8.36
CA LYS A 43 -9.99 -0.17 -7.39
C LYS A 43 -9.98 0.78 -6.20
N GLY A 44 -8.90 1.56 -6.04
CA GLY A 44 -8.68 2.38 -4.87
C GLY A 44 -8.26 1.59 -3.62
N ASP A 45 -7.79 0.36 -3.79
CA ASP A 45 -7.31 -0.48 -2.68
C ASP A 45 -5.96 0.02 -2.14
N ILE A 46 -5.23 0.80 -2.94
CA ILE A 46 -3.95 1.41 -2.57
C ILE A 46 -3.93 2.92 -2.91
N ARG A 47 -2.92 3.61 -2.39
CA ARG A 47 -2.40 4.87 -2.97
C ARG A 47 -1.05 4.60 -3.61
N MET A 48 -0.63 5.46 -4.53
CA MET A 48 0.67 5.30 -5.19
C MET A 48 1.42 6.63 -5.25
N LEU A 49 2.71 6.60 -4.91
CA LEU A 49 3.65 7.68 -5.16
C LEU A 49 4.57 7.30 -6.34
N ASP A 50 4.65 8.15 -7.36
CA ASP A 50 5.73 8.09 -8.35
C ASP A 50 6.91 8.89 -7.78
N ILE A 51 7.96 8.19 -7.34
CA ILE A 51 9.11 8.78 -6.63
C ILE A 51 10.25 9.19 -7.56
N ARG A 52 9.99 9.23 -8.88
CA ARG A 52 10.95 9.70 -9.87
C ARG A 52 11.14 11.21 -9.81
N THR A 53 12.03 11.72 -10.65
CA THR A 53 12.33 13.16 -10.76
C THR A 53 11.40 13.86 -11.77
N PRO A 54 11.25 15.19 -11.69
CA PRO A 54 10.47 15.95 -12.67
C PRO A 54 10.89 15.74 -14.15
N PRO A 55 12.19 15.65 -14.50
CA PRO A 55 12.59 15.32 -15.86
C PRO A 55 12.09 13.94 -16.33
N GLU A 56 12.14 12.92 -15.46
CA GLU A 56 11.63 11.59 -15.79
C GLU A 56 10.10 11.60 -16.03
N TRP A 57 9.36 12.37 -15.23
CA TRP A 57 7.91 12.54 -15.44
C TRP A 57 7.61 13.29 -16.72
N ALA A 58 8.41 14.31 -17.06
CA ALA A 58 8.25 15.06 -18.30
C ALA A 58 8.54 14.20 -19.55
N GLU A 59 9.47 13.24 -19.44
CA GLU A 59 9.84 12.34 -20.52
C GLU A 59 8.76 11.28 -20.80
N THR A 60 8.26 10.59 -19.76
CA THR A 60 7.39 9.42 -19.97
C THR A 60 5.95 9.61 -19.49
N GLY A 61 5.63 10.75 -18.88
CA GLY A 61 4.42 10.90 -18.07
C GLY A 61 4.50 10.15 -16.73
N VAL A 62 3.38 10.14 -16.02
CA VAL A 62 3.21 9.53 -14.69
C VAL A 62 2.15 8.43 -14.78
N ALA A 63 2.31 7.34 -14.03
CA ALA A 63 1.28 6.31 -13.88
C ALA A 63 -0.07 6.94 -13.50
N LYS A 64 -1.14 6.64 -14.24
CA LYS A 64 -2.45 7.25 -14.00
C LYS A 64 -2.94 6.96 -12.58
N GLY A 65 -3.24 8.02 -11.83
CA GLY A 65 -3.68 7.92 -10.43
C GLY A 65 -2.55 7.91 -9.39
N ALA A 66 -1.28 7.90 -9.81
CA ALA A 66 -0.15 8.08 -8.91
C ALA A 66 0.10 9.57 -8.60
N TRP A 67 0.61 9.83 -7.41
CA TRP A 67 1.00 11.16 -6.94
C TRP A 67 2.51 11.37 -7.17
N PRO A 68 2.91 12.31 -8.04
CA PRO A 68 4.32 12.59 -8.29
C PRO A 68 4.97 13.27 -7.07
N VAL A 69 5.91 12.60 -6.41
CA VAL A 69 6.65 13.11 -5.23
C VAL A 69 8.13 12.77 -5.37
N ASN A 70 8.95 13.76 -5.73
CA ASN A 70 10.37 13.54 -6.03
C ASN A 70 11.15 13.04 -4.79
N LEU A 71 11.77 11.87 -4.90
CA LEU A 71 12.62 11.30 -3.84
C LEU A 71 13.74 12.23 -3.36
N HIS A 72 14.27 13.06 -4.26
CA HIS A 72 15.40 13.94 -3.97
C HIS A 72 15.00 15.25 -3.28
N ASP A 73 13.72 15.49 -3.06
CA ASP A 73 13.26 16.67 -2.36
C ASP A 73 13.49 16.54 -0.84
N ARG A 74 13.91 17.63 -0.19
CA ARG A 74 14.18 17.66 1.26
C ARG A 74 12.95 17.29 2.10
N SER A 75 11.76 17.53 1.58
CA SER A 75 10.48 17.22 2.24
C SER A 75 9.93 15.84 1.88
N PHE A 76 10.67 14.99 1.14
CA PHE A 76 10.19 13.67 0.71
C PHE A 76 9.66 12.84 1.87
N GLY A 77 10.42 12.72 2.97
CA GLY A 77 10.00 11.95 4.14
C GLY A 77 8.68 12.45 4.73
N LYS A 78 8.52 13.77 4.88
CA LYS A 78 7.26 14.39 5.34
C LYS A 78 6.10 14.04 4.41
N ARG A 79 6.31 14.13 3.09
CA ARG A 79 5.26 13.84 2.10
C ARG A 79 4.93 12.36 1.98
N LEU A 80 5.91 11.47 2.21
CA LEU A 80 5.70 10.03 2.27
C LEU A 80 4.72 9.66 3.40
N PHE A 81 4.92 10.21 4.60
CA PHE A 81 4.02 9.96 5.72
C PHE A 81 2.66 10.67 5.58
N ALA A 82 2.62 11.88 5.01
CA ALA A 82 1.36 12.52 4.66
C ALA A 82 0.56 11.68 3.64
N ALA A 83 1.22 11.03 2.69
CA ALA A 83 0.56 10.11 1.76
C ALA A 83 0.00 8.86 2.47
N GLN A 84 0.70 8.35 3.49
CA GLN A 84 0.21 7.25 4.33
C GLN A 84 -1.04 7.65 5.14
N GLU A 85 -1.06 8.85 5.72
CA GLU A 85 -2.25 9.41 6.38
C GLU A 85 -3.44 9.53 5.41
N LEU A 86 -3.19 10.08 4.21
CA LEU A 86 -4.19 10.17 3.13
C LEU A 86 -4.67 8.81 2.62
N ALA A 87 -3.87 7.75 2.78
CA ALA A 87 -4.25 6.40 2.39
C ALA A 87 -5.29 5.79 3.35
N GLN A 88 -5.47 6.34 4.55
CA GLN A 88 -6.51 5.92 5.51
C GLN A 88 -6.47 4.41 5.80
N GLY A 89 -5.28 3.88 6.08
CA GLY A 89 -5.08 2.46 6.39
C GLY A 89 -4.85 1.55 5.19
N ARG A 90 -5.05 2.05 3.96
CA ARG A 90 -4.61 1.35 2.75
C ARG A 90 -3.09 1.48 2.58
N PRO A 91 -2.42 0.51 1.93
CA PRO A 91 -1.00 0.62 1.70
C PRO A 91 -0.67 1.68 0.64
N VAL A 92 0.54 2.25 0.75
CA VAL A 92 1.11 3.20 -0.20
C VAL A 92 2.15 2.49 -1.05
N ALA A 93 1.84 2.27 -2.32
CA ALA A 93 2.81 1.78 -3.29
C ALA A 93 3.76 2.88 -3.73
N LEU A 94 5.03 2.54 -3.90
CA LEU A 94 6.04 3.41 -4.47
C LEU A 94 6.46 2.84 -5.82
N ILE A 95 6.49 3.67 -6.85
CA ILE A 95 7.00 3.32 -8.17
C ILE A 95 8.15 4.26 -8.54
N CYS A 96 9.22 3.71 -9.12
CA CYS A 96 10.30 4.48 -9.72
C CYS A 96 10.58 4.01 -11.15
N ALA A 97 11.72 4.35 -11.74
CA ALA A 97 12.04 3.89 -13.09
C ALA A 97 12.14 2.35 -13.21
N THR A 98 12.84 1.68 -12.29
CA THR A 98 13.23 0.26 -12.43
C THR A 98 13.17 -0.55 -11.12
N GLY A 99 12.49 -0.04 -10.09
CA GLY A 99 12.39 -0.67 -8.76
C GLY A 99 13.55 -0.41 -7.78
N GLY A 100 14.70 0.10 -8.25
CA GLY A 100 15.88 0.26 -7.38
C GLY A 100 15.70 1.28 -6.25
N ARG A 101 15.12 2.45 -6.54
CA ARG A 101 14.88 3.51 -5.54
C ARG A 101 13.81 3.10 -4.53
N THR A 102 12.75 2.47 -5.00
CA THR A 102 11.61 2.03 -4.18
C THR A 102 12.02 0.90 -3.24
N GLY A 103 12.78 -0.08 -3.72
CA GLY A 103 13.39 -1.11 -2.88
C GLY A 103 14.31 -0.53 -1.78
N GLY A 104 15.09 0.50 -2.10
CA GLY A 104 15.91 1.22 -1.11
C GLY A 104 15.08 1.92 -0.03
N VAL A 105 14.01 2.64 -0.41
CA VAL A 105 13.10 3.30 0.53
C VAL A 105 12.41 2.28 1.43
N LEU A 106 11.85 1.19 0.87
CA LEU A 106 11.22 0.14 1.67
C LEU A 106 12.23 -0.56 2.57
N GLY A 107 13.47 -0.76 2.12
CA GLY A 107 14.55 -1.28 2.96
C GLY A 107 14.78 -0.44 4.22
N TYR A 108 14.77 0.89 4.09
CA TYR A 108 14.90 1.80 5.24
C TYR A 108 13.65 1.78 6.14
N LEU A 109 12.45 1.77 5.55
CA LEU A 109 11.19 1.72 6.28
C LEU A 109 11.07 0.45 7.12
N ARG A 110 11.41 -0.72 6.55
CA ARG A 110 11.42 -2.01 7.26
C ARG A 110 12.40 -1.99 8.45
N GLN A 111 13.61 -1.48 8.25
CA GLN A 111 14.60 -1.33 9.34
C GLN A 111 14.11 -0.41 10.46
N SER A 112 13.23 0.53 10.14
CA SER A 112 12.63 1.48 11.08
C SER A 112 11.26 1.02 11.61
N ALA A 113 10.87 -0.24 11.37
CA ALA A 113 9.59 -0.84 11.76
C ALA A 113 8.33 -0.11 11.24
N PHE A 114 8.44 0.61 10.11
CA PHE A 114 7.29 1.13 9.39
C PHE A 114 6.72 0.07 8.44
N ALA A 115 5.39 -0.06 8.44
CA ALA A 115 4.64 -0.97 7.58
C ALA A 115 3.63 -0.21 6.70
N GLY A 116 2.94 -0.94 5.80
CA GLY A 116 1.91 -0.35 4.93
C GLY A 116 2.47 0.31 3.66
N PHE A 117 3.63 -0.12 3.20
CA PHE A 117 4.23 0.32 1.94
C PHE A 117 4.43 -0.86 0.99
N ILE A 118 4.37 -0.60 -0.31
CA ILE A 118 4.56 -1.60 -1.37
C ILE A 118 5.65 -1.09 -2.32
N ASP A 119 6.58 -1.96 -2.72
CA ASP A 119 7.56 -1.74 -3.77
C ASP A 119 7.02 -2.28 -5.10
N VAL A 120 6.81 -1.39 -6.06
CA VAL A 120 6.53 -1.78 -7.44
C VAL A 120 7.87 -2.02 -8.15
N SER A 121 8.49 -3.19 -7.89
CA SER A 121 9.89 -3.46 -8.27
C SER A 121 10.14 -3.56 -9.78
N GLU A 122 9.10 -3.70 -10.60
CA GLU A 122 9.24 -3.60 -12.07
C GLU A 122 9.48 -2.15 -12.51
N GLY A 123 9.03 -1.16 -11.73
CA GLY A 123 9.09 0.25 -12.08
C GLY A 123 8.27 0.64 -13.33
N MET A 124 8.51 1.86 -13.81
CA MET A 124 7.89 2.38 -15.03
C MET A 124 8.49 1.75 -16.30
N MET A 125 9.80 1.53 -16.31
CA MET A 125 10.58 1.11 -17.49
C MET A 125 10.75 -0.40 -17.62
N GLY A 126 10.53 -1.14 -16.53
CA GLY A 126 10.87 -2.55 -16.42
C GLY A 126 12.19 -2.78 -15.71
N SER A 127 12.38 -4.01 -15.24
CA SER A 127 13.57 -4.47 -14.53
C SER A 127 13.67 -5.99 -14.67
N PRO A 128 14.68 -6.66 -14.08
CA PRO A 128 14.68 -8.12 -13.97
C PRO A 128 13.43 -8.69 -13.26
N ALA A 129 12.71 -7.88 -12.49
CA ALA A 129 11.47 -8.29 -11.84
C ALA A 129 10.27 -8.38 -12.80
N GLY A 130 10.34 -7.74 -13.97
CA GLY A 130 9.25 -7.76 -14.95
C GLY A 130 9.27 -6.60 -15.96
N PRO A 131 8.33 -6.60 -16.91
CA PRO A 131 8.31 -5.67 -18.04
C PRO A 131 8.09 -4.20 -17.67
N GLY A 132 7.48 -3.90 -16.52
CA GLY A 132 7.23 -2.54 -16.06
C GLY A 132 6.03 -1.86 -16.72
N TRP A 133 5.62 -0.74 -16.13
CA TRP A 133 4.35 -0.07 -16.41
C TRP A 133 4.17 0.28 -17.90
N LEU A 134 5.20 0.88 -18.52
CA LEU A 134 5.12 1.38 -19.90
C LEU A 134 5.08 0.24 -20.91
N LYS A 135 5.92 -0.79 -20.73
CA LYS A 135 5.95 -1.93 -21.65
C LYS A 135 4.67 -2.78 -21.59
N LEU A 136 4.01 -2.80 -20.43
CA LEU A 136 2.70 -3.41 -20.24
C LEU A 136 1.55 -2.57 -20.84
N GLY A 137 1.81 -1.35 -21.32
CA GLY A 137 0.79 -0.46 -21.85
C GLY A 137 -0.20 0.04 -20.80
N LEU A 138 0.20 0.07 -19.52
CA LEU A 138 -0.66 0.54 -18.45
C LEU A 138 -0.87 2.07 -18.54
N PRO A 139 -2.05 2.59 -18.16
CA PRO A 139 -2.39 3.98 -18.39
C PRO A 139 -1.42 4.98 -17.73
N ILE A 140 -1.05 6.02 -18.47
CA ILE A 140 -0.27 7.16 -18.01
C ILE A 140 -1.04 8.46 -18.23
N VAL A 141 -0.61 9.52 -17.55
CA VAL A 141 -1.07 10.89 -17.76
C VAL A 141 0.13 11.83 -17.91
N PRO A 142 -0.02 12.98 -18.58
CA PRO A 142 1.02 14.00 -18.62
C PRO A 142 1.41 14.46 -17.20
N ALA A 143 2.69 14.81 -16.99
CA ALA A 143 3.19 15.24 -15.69
C ALA A 143 2.40 16.43 -15.11
N ALA A 144 2.03 17.40 -15.95
CA ALA A 144 1.24 18.55 -15.55
C ALA A 144 -0.14 18.17 -14.98
N GLU A 145 -0.80 17.17 -15.57
CA GLU A 145 -2.09 16.67 -15.09
C GLU A 145 -1.93 15.98 -13.73
N ALA A 146 -0.92 15.11 -13.58
CA ALA A 146 -0.65 14.43 -12.32
C ALA A 146 -0.28 15.41 -11.18
N LEU A 147 0.51 16.44 -11.48
CA LEU A 147 0.89 17.48 -10.52
C LEU A 147 -0.31 18.34 -10.10
N ALA A 148 -1.19 18.70 -11.04
CA ALA A 148 -2.41 19.45 -10.74
C ALA A 148 -3.37 18.65 -9.84
N ALA A 149 -3.39 17.33 -9.98
CA ALA A 149 -4.22 16.42 -9.17
C ALA A 149 -3.64 16.11 -7.78
N LEU A 150 -2.46 16.64 -7.41
CA LEU A 150 -1.88 16.40 -6.09
C LEU A 150 -2.76 16.97 -4.98
N PRO A 151 -3.04 16.21 -3.90
CA PRO A 151 -3.59 16.74 -2.66
C PRO A 151 -2.71 17.87 -2.11
N ASP A 152 -3.32 18.92 -1.55
CA ASP A 152 -2.61 20.12 -1.06
C ASP A 152 -1.45 19.79 -0.11
N VAL A 153 -1.64 18.81 0.78
CA VAL A 153 -0.61 18.38 1.75
C VAL A 153 0.63 17.72 1.12
N LEU A 154 0.53 17.30 -0.14
CA LEU A 154 1.63 16.72 -0.92
C LEU A 154 2.28 17.72 -1.88
N ARG A 155 1.67 18.90 -2.08
CA ARG A 155 2.28 20.02 -2.79
C ARG A 155 3.36 20.63 -1.88
N ALA A 156 4.58 20.72 -2.40
CA ALA A 156 5.70 21.38 -1.71
C ALA A 156 5.84 22.82 -2.19
#